data_AF-A0AAD6J1E9-F1
#
_entry.id   AF-A0AAD6J1E9-F1
#
_cell.length_a   1.000
_cell.length_b   1.000
_cell.length_c   1.000
_cell.angle_alpha   90.00
_cell.angle_beta   90.00
_cell.angle_gamma   90.00
#
_symmetry.space_group_name_H-M   'P 1'
#
loop_
_entity.id
_entity.type
_entity.pdbx_description
1 polymer ?
#
loop_
_entity_poly.entity_id
_entity_poly.type
_entity_poly.pdbx_seq_one_letter_code
_entity_poly.pdbx_strand_id
1 'polypeptide(L)'
;MNGVWRGEDVLLYDIGAEAAGQFRATASLSQNLASCHSLIAKSLTAGAKVLFLPEASDYLPSSAAESLRLVRPIESNEFVLGLQESARQHALPICVGIHEPTERGERVRNTCVYIDEKGDVRQRYQKVHLFDVDIEGGPILMESRSVEPGKSITPPFDTPLGKLGMLICFDLRFPEISLQHRRLGAHLLSYPSAFTIPTGNAGHWSTLLRARAIETQSYVIAPALVGWHNEKRRSYGHSMIIGPWGEVLGECSGMKEGSNATSNDGEEEICVDNANASSTYEYYSSDLFIAYLSGEFASGDYANDTFTIGGASLDGYYFGIMYETTVTDSILGIGLVENEFGAGLSPPRTYPNLPVSLANAGVIPSAAFSLYLNDLQDISGGTILFGGIDTEKYCGPLGRLPMVPTPGFESLGILEYTVDTTGVSGTRNGVPVVFPAGTASYGPALLDSGTSINILPDALTNEIFAFVGAIFQPGDILAKVPCNITSEDIVFQFKFATVAINVPISQLVLVTFPDPDGLCFFGITPNSEFGTNSVILGDTFLSSASDYHYHYHYHYHHHYDDHYDHNLEDDFHYYLNDDLDYWFFDHHLLDLDYHDPNYIYH
;
A
#
# COMPACT_ATOMS: atom_id res chain seq x y z
N MET A 1 -11.60 27.56 3.92
CA MET A 1 -10.85 26.44 4.52
C MET A 1 -11.78 25.25 4.53
N ASN A 2 -11.84 24.47 3.44
CA ASN A 2 -12.50 23.16 3.45
C ASN A 2 -11.39 22.15 3.20
N GLY A 3 -10.62 21.85 4.25
CA GLY A 3 -9.59 20.81 4.23
C GLY A 3 -10.25 19.49 4.52
N VAL A 4 -10.80 18.85 3.48
CA VAL A 4 -11.22 17.45 3.55
C VAL A 4 -10.01 16.64 3.08
N TRP A 5 -9.52 15.76 3.93
CA TRP A 5 -8.60 14.69 3.55
C TRP A 5 -9.37 13.76 2.62
N ARG A 6 -9.09 13.82 1.32
CA ARG A 6 -9.79 13.01 0.32
C ARG A 6 -8.94 11.78 0.06
N GLY A 7 -9.02 10.80 0.95
CA GLY A 7 -8.34 9.50 0.78
C GLY A 7 -8.67 8.85 -0.57
N GLU A 8 -9.91 9.02 -1.05
CA GLU A 8 -10.41 8.41 -2.28
C GLU A 8 -9.85 9.03 -3.59
N ASP A 9 -9.38 10.30 -3.58
CA ASP A 9 -8.87 10.98 -4.80
C ASP A 9 -7.34 10.75 -5.01
N VAL A 10 -6.67 10.06 -4.07
CA VAL A 10 -5.20 9.94 -4.01
C VAL A 10 -4.73 8.50 -4.21
N LEU A 11 -5.57 7.53 -3.86
CA LEU A 11 -5.27 6.10 -3.90
C LEU A 11 -5.37 5.46 -5.32
N LEU A 12 -5.76 6.23 -6.34
CA LEU A 12 -6.25 5.66 -7.61
C LEU A 12 -5.38 5.93 -8.85
N TYR A 13 -4.19 6.52 -8.70
CA TYR A 13 -3.29 6.72 -9.84
C TYR A 13 -2.00 5.94 -9.62
N ASP A 14 -1.94 4.73 -10.18
CA ASP A 14 -0.70 4.20 -10.73
C ASP A 14 -0.26 5.18 -11.82
N ILE A 15 0.65 6.09 -11.48
CA ILE A 15 1.16 7.11 -12.41
C ILE A 15 2.20 6.48 -13.33
N GLY A 16 1.90 5.34 -13.97
CA GLY A 16 2.95 4.37 -14.31
C GLY A 16 4.20 4.91 -15.01
N ALA A 17 5.36 4.42 -14.60
CA ALA A 17 6.71 4.63 -15.13
C ALA A 17 7.09 6.07 -15.51
N GLU A 18 7.61 6.83 -14.55
CA GLU A 18 8.35 8.08 -14.76
C GLU A 18 9.85 7.92 -14.49
N ALA A 19 10.67 8.79 -15.10
CA ALA A 19 12.11 8.84 -14.83
C ALA A 19 12.52 10.24 -14.36
N ALA A 20 13.21 10.32 -13.22
CA ALA A 20 13.91 11.52 -12.78
C ALA A 20 15.40 11.39 -13.12
N GLY A 21 15.86 12.25 -14.03
CA GLY A 21 17.24 12.26 -14.50
C GLY A 21 18.17 13.08 -13.62
N GLN A 22 19.40 12.59 -13.52
CA GLN A 22 20.50 13.19 -12.80
C GLN A 22 21.74 13.25 -13.68
N PHE A 23 22.40 14.41 -13.75
CA PHE A 23 23.69 14.51 -14.42
C PHE A 23 24.47 15.76 -13.98
N ARG A 24 25.71 15.85 -14.45
CA ARG A 24 26.58 17.00 -14.25
C ARG A 24 26.50 17.97 -15.44
N ALA A 25 25.77 19.07 -15.28
CA ALA A 25 25.77 20.14 -16.27
C ALA A 25 27.08 20.94 -16.27
N THR A 26 27.56 21.34 -17.44
CA THR A 26 28.70 22.24 -17.64
C THR A 26 28.24 23.52 -18.35
N ALA A 27 29.18 24.42 -18.71
CA ALA A 27 28.88 25.59 -19.54
C ALA A 27 28.69 25.25 -21.05
N SER A 28 28.74 23.97 -21.44
CA SER A 28 28.65 23.53 -22.85
C SER A 28 27.29 22.91 -23.16
N LEU A 29 26.48 23.59 -23.98
CA LEU A 29 25.17 23.11 -24.43
C LEU A 29 25.27 21.75 -25.11
N SER A 30 26.27 21.55 -25.98
CA SER A 30 26.45 20.29 -26.72
C SER A 30 26.85 19.12 -25.83
N GLN A 31 27.68 19.34 -24.81
CA GLN A 31 28.03 18.31 -23.82
C GLN A 31 26.82 17.92 -22.99
N ASN A 32 26.07 18.92 -22.50
CA ASN A 32 24.88 18.67 -21.70
C ASN A 32 23.79 17.95 -22.51
N LEU A 33 23.61 18.32 -23.79
CA LEU A 33 22.69 17.61 -24.68
C LEU A 33 23.09 16.14 -24.86
N ALA A 34 24.39 15.85 -24.97
CA ALA A 34 24.87 14.47 -25.06
C ALA A 34 24.55 13.67 -23.78
N SER A 35 24.73 14.28 -22.59
CA SER A 35 24.30 13.67 -21.32
C SER A 35 22.79 13.44 -21.28
N CYS A 36 21.98 14.41 -21.74
CA CYS A 36 20.54 14.24 -21.83
C CYS A 36 20.12 13.12 -22.82
N HIS A 37 20.81 12.95 -23.95
CA HIS A 37 20.59 11.81 -24.84
C HIS A 37 20.88 10.46 -24.15
N SER A 38 21.93 10.41 -23.32
CA SER A 38 22.20 9.22 -22.50
C SER A 38 21.07 8.95 -21.50
N LEU A 39 20.54 9.99 -20.85
CA LEU A 39 19.41 9.87 -19.93
C LEU A 39 18.12 9.43 -20.65
N ILE A 40 17.87 9.94 -21.86
CA ILE A 40 16.76 9.50 -22.73
C ILE A 40 16.89 8.01 -23.03
N ALA A 41 18.06 7.53 -23.46
CA ALA A 41 18.28 6.12 -23.75
C ALA A 41 18.04 5.22 -22.52
N LYS A 42 18.50 5.65 -21.33
CA LYS A 42 18.23 4.95 -20.07
C LYS A 42 16.74 4.93 -19.74
N SER A 43 16.04 6.04 -19.94
CA SER A 43 14.62 6.18 -19.65
C SER A 43 13.76 5.28 -20.54
N LEU A 44 14.12 5.18 -21.83
CA LEU A 44 13.48 4.27 -22.78
C LEU A 44 13.69 2.81 -22.37
N THR A 45 14.89 2.46 -21.91
CA THR A 45 15.20 1.11 -21.43
C THR A 45 14.39 0.76 -20.19
N ALA A 46 14.16 1.74 -19.32
CA ALA A 46 13.36 1.58 -18.10
C ALA A 46 11.84 1.68 -18.33
N GLY A 47 11.38 1.88 -19.57
CA GLY A 47 9.95 1.96 -19.91
C GLY A 47 9.26 3.24 -19.45
N ALA A 48 10.00 4.32 -19.19
CA ALA A 48 9.44 5.58 -18.72
C ALA A 48 8.53 6.24 -19.78
N LYS A 49 7.38 6.75 -19.34
CA LYS A 49 6.42 7.51 -20.16
C LYS A 49 6.74 9.00 -20.21
N VAL A 50 7.47 9.54 -19.23
CA VAL A 50 7.96 10.93 -19.21
C VAL A 50 9.33 10.97 -18.54
N LEU A 51 10.26 11.72 -19.13
CA LEU A 51 11.56 12.02 -18.53
C LEU A 51 11.57 13.44 -17.94
N PHE A 52 11.91 13.54 -16.66
CA PHE A 52 12.14 14.80 -15.97
C PHE A 52 13.65 15.07 -15.85
N LEU A 53 14.08 16.25 -16.28
CA LEU A 53 15.47 16.69 -16.27
C LEU A 53 15.67 17.90 -15.33
N PRO A 54 16.85 18.05 -14.71
CA PRO A 54 17.14 19.09 -13.72
C PRO A 54 16.95 20.53 -14.21
N GLU A 55 17.00 21.48 -13.27
CA GLU A 55 17.07 22.91 -13.62
C GLU A 55 18.43 23.22 -14.26
N ALA A 56 18.49 24.24 -15.13
CA ALA A 56 19.74 24.65 -15.79
C ALA A 56 20.44 23.49 -16.55
N SER A 57 19.66 22.59 -17.14
CA SER A 57 20.17 21.46 -17.92
C SER A 57 20.84 21.91 -19.22
N ASP A 58 20.48 23.07 -19.76
CA ASP A 58 21.11 23.63 -20.96
C ASP A 58 22.56 24.06 -20.69
N TYR A 59 22.81 24.78 -19.59
CA TYR A 59 24.15 25.11 -19.13
C TYR A 59 24.19 25.59 -17.68
N LEU A 60 25.33 25.38 -17.01
CA LEU A 60 25.64 26.01 -15.73
C LEU A 60 26.85 26.95 -15.86
N PRO A 61 26.64 28.29 -15.82
CA PRO A 61 27.70 29.25 -16.11
C PRO A 61 28.62 29.47 -14.90
N SER A 62 29.86 29.89 -15.17
CA SER A 62 30.84 30.34 -14.17
C SER A 62 30.63 31.80 -13.75
N SER A 63 29.84 32.57 -14.52
CA SER A 63 29.52 33.97 -14.22
C SER A 63 28.22 34.44 -14.91
N ALA A 64 27.62 35.52 -14.41
CA ALA A 64 26.45 36.13 -15.04
C ALA A 64 26.73 36.61 -16.48
N ALA A 65 27.91 37.16 -16.73
CA ALA A 65 28.31 37.58 -18.08
C ALA A 65 28.44 36.40 -19.06
N GLU A 66 28.86 35.23 -18.58
CA GLU A 66 28.87 34.01 -19.39
C GLU A 66 27.46 33.51 -19.68
N SER A 67 26.56 33.55 -18.70
CA SER A 67 25.14 33.21 -18.90
C SER A 67 24.50 34.04 -20.01
N LEU A 68 24.73 35.36 -20.02
CA LEU A 68 24.22 36.25 -21.07
C LEU A 68 24.80 35.95 -22.46
N ARG A 69 26.01 35.37 -22.55
CA ARG A 69 26.60 34.93 -23.83
C ARG A 69 26.06 33.59 -24.31
N LEU A 70 25.69 32.70 -23.38
CA LEU A 70 25.23 31.34 -23.68
C LEU A 70 23.72 31.27 -23.94
N VAL A 71 22.92 32.12 -23.27
CA VAL A 71 21.47 32.09 -23.38
C VAL A 71 20.99 32.22 -24.82
N ARG A 72 20.00 31.40 -25.21
CA ARG A 72 19.37 31.41 -26.53
C ARG A 72 17.84 31.33 -26.37
N PRO A 73 17.05 32.03 -27.19
CA PRO A 73 15.62 31.74 -27.34
C PRO A 73 15.40 30.28 -27.73
N ILE A 74 14.31 29.66 -27.27
CA ILE A 74 13.96 28.25 -27.53
C ILE A 74 14.08 27.90 -29.02
N GLU A 75 13.60 28.77 -29.91
CA GLU A 75 13.55 28.55 -31.37
C GLU A 75 14.94 28.44 -32.01
N SER A 76 15.98 28.87 -31.31
CA SER A 76 17.37 28.87 -31.77
C SER A 76 18.33 28.20 -30.79
N ASN A 77 17.80 27.58 -29.74
CA ASN A 77 18.58 26.92 -28.71
C ASN A 77 18.87 25.48 -29.16
N GLU A 78 20.10 25.20 -29.59
CA GLU A 78 20.53 23.88 -30.07
C GLU A 78 20.30 22.75 -29.06
N PHE A 79 20.38 23.05 -27.76
CA PHE A 79 20.05 22.09 -26.70
C PHE A 79 18.55 21.73 -26.73
N VAL A 80 17.68 22.73 -26.77
CA VAL A 80 16.22 22.51 -26.80
C VAL A 80 15.78 21.84 -28.10
N LEU A 81 16.31 22.30 -29.25
CA LEU A 81 16.02 21.69 -30.55
C LEU A 81 16.44 20.21 -30.59
N GLY A 82 17.57 19.85 -29.97
CA GLY A 82 18.01 18.46 -29.85
C GLY A 82 17.06 17.61 -28.99
N LEU A 83 16.54 18.16 -27.89
CA LEU A 83 15.55 17.48 -27.05
C LEU A 83 14.19 17.35 -27.75
N GLN A 84 13.73 18.39 -28.48
CA GLN A 84 12.50 18.32 -29.28
C GLN A 84 12.58 17.23 -30.34
N GLU A 85 13.71 17.12 -31.03
CA GLU A 85 13.94 16.06 -32.00
C GLU A 85 13.96 14.69 -31.34
N SER A 86 14.62 14.54 -30.19
CA SER A 86 14.66 13.27 -29.46
C SER A 86 13.29 12.85 -28.93
N ALA A 87 12.52 13.78 -28.37
CA ALA A 87 11.15 13.54 -27.90
C ALA A 87 10.27 13.04 -29.04
N ARG A 88 10.36 13.67 -30.22
CA ARG A 88 9.65 13.27 -31.43
C ARG A 88 10.10 11.91 -31.98
N GLN A 89 11.40 11.63 -31.97
CA GLN A 89 11.95 10.37 -32.47
C GLN A 89 11.53 9.18 -31.62
N HIS A 90 11.47 9.36 -30.30
CA HIS A 90 11.22 8.28 -29.34
C HIS A 90 9.80 8.27 -28.77
N ALA A 91 8.96 9.24 -29.16
CA ALA A 91 7.64 9.47 -28.57
C ALA A 91 7.68 9.57 -27.02
N LEU A 92 8.74 10.18 -26.49
CA LEU A 92 8.98 10.34 -25.06
C LEU A 92 8.88 11.82 -24.69
N PRO A 93 7.82 12.27 -24.00
CA PRO A 93 7.75 13.60 -23.42
C PRO A 93 8.89 13.91 -22.44
N ILE A 94 9.34 15.16 -22.44
CA ILE A 94 10.47 15.63 -21.64
C ILE A 94 10.11 16.90 -20.89
N CYS A 95 10.25 16.90 -19.57
CA CYS A 95 10.15 18.08 -18.72
C CYS A 95 11.56 18.53 -18.33
N VAL A 96 11.99 19.73 -18.71
CA VAL A 96 13.40 20.15 -18.57
C VAL A 96 13.53 21.61 -18.17
N GLY A 97 14.44 21.91 -17.23
CA GLY A 97 14.80 23.27 -16.88
C GLY A 97 15.92 23.84 -17.75
N ILE A 98 15.71 25.03 -18.29
CA ILE A 98 16.60 25.77 -19.20
C ILE A 98 16.69 27.25 -18.82
N HIS A 99 17.61 27.97 -19.46
CA HIS A 99 17.67 29.41 -19.40
C HIS A 99 17.09 30.07 -20.65
N GLU A 100 16.39 31.18 -20.46
CA GLU A 100 15.83 31.97 -21.57
C GLU A 100 16.18 33.46 -21.46
N PRO A 101 16.28 34.18 -22.60
CA PRO A 101 16.63 35.58 -22.57
C PRO A 101 15.48 36.43 -21.99
N THR A 102 15.84 37.46 -21.22
CA THR A 102 14.89 38.53 -20.85
C THR A 102 14.77 39.54 -21.99
N GLU A 103 13.68 40.29 -22.03
CA GLU A 103 13.46 41.34 -23.05
C GLU A 103 14.56 42.41 -23.07
N ARG A 104 15.14 42.73 -21.90
CA ARG A 104 16.20 43.74 -21.78
C ARG A 104 17.61 43.18 -21.99
N GLY A 105 17.78 41.86 -21.97
CA GLY A 105 19.09 41.20 -22.13
C GLY A 105 20.08 41.45 -20.99
N GLU A 106 19.64 41.96 -19.84
CA GLU A 106 20.50 42.24 -18.67
C GLU A 106 20.57 41.05 -17.70
N ARG A 107 19.52 40.22 -17.70
CA ARG A 107 19.36 38.99 -16.90
C ARG A 107 18.85 37.87 -17.80
N VAL A 108 18.88 36.65 -17.29
CA VAL A 108 18.25 35.47 -17.91
C VAL A 108 17.00 35.08 -17.12
N ARG A 109 16.19 34.17 -17.63
CA ARG A 109 15.07 33.53 -16.93
C ARG A 109 15.48 32.09 -16.64
N ASN A 110 15.11 31.56 -15.47
CA ASN A 110 15.19 30.13 -15.16
C ASN A 110 13.81 29.54 -15.40
N THR A 111 13.67 28.66 -16.40
CA THR A 111 12.38 28.21 -16.91
C THR A 111 12.35 26.71 -17.11
N CYS A 112 11.32 26.06 -16.59
CA CYS A 112 10.99 24.68 -16.89
C CYS A 112 10.03 24.63 -18.09
N VAL A 113 10.34 23.81 -19.08
CA VAL A 113 9.51 23.60 -20.27
C VAL A 113 9.10 22.13 -20.35
N TYR A 114 7.88 21.90 -20.83
CA TYR A 114 7.38 20.56 -21.15
C TYR A 114 7.30 20.39 -22.66
N ILE A 115 8.10 19.47 -23.19
CA ILE A 115 8.16 19.06 -24.58
C ILE A 115 7.33 17.78 -24.71
N ASP A 116 6.32 17.78 -25.57
CA ASP A 116 5.45 16.62 -25.77
C ASP A 116 6.08 15.54 -26.69
N GLU A 117 5.35 14.45 -26.92
CA GLU A 117 5.77 13.32 -27.76
C GLU A 117 5.96 13.68 -29.24
N LYS A 118 5.50 14.86 -29.68
CA LYS A 118 5.67 15.38 -31.04
C LYS A 118 6.85 16.33 -31.14
N GLY A 119 7.48 16.66 -30.01
CA GLY A 119 8.54 17.65 -29.92
C GLY A 119 8.02 19.09 -29.76
N ASP A 120 6.73 19.30 -29.48
CA ASP A 120 6.16 20.64 -29.27
C ASP A 120 6.34 21.07 -27.81
N VAL A 121 6.76 22.32 -27.58
CA VAL A 121 6.74 22.91 -26.23
C VAL A 121 5.29 23.28 -25.88
N ARG A 122 4.67 22.52 -24.98
CA ARG A 122 3.26 22.70 -24.58
C ARG A 122 3.08 23.63 -23.40
N GLN A 123 4.04 23.63 -22.48
CA GLN A 123 3.95 24.36 -21.22
C GLN A 123 5.29 24.94 -20.82
N ARG A 124 5.20 26.02 -20.04
CA ARG A 124 6.35 26.83 -19.64
C ARG A 124 6.10 27.45 -18.27
N TYR A 125 6.99 27.19 -17.31
CA TYR A 125 6.97 27.77 -15.99
C TYR A 125 8.29 28.50 -15.70
N GLN A 126 8.21 29.77 -15.33
CA GLN A 126 9.38 30.56 -14.92
C GLN A 126 9.46 30.61 -13.40
N LYS A 127 10.62 30.25 -12.85
CA LYS A 127 10.88 30.17 -11.39
C LYS A 127 10.47 31.46 -10.69
N VAL A 128 9.56 31.35 -9.73
CA VAL A 128 9.02 32.51 -9.01
C VAL A 128 9.94 32.88 -7.85
N HIS A 129 10.38 31.90 -7.05
CA HIS A 129 11.25 32.16 -5.90
C HIS A 129 12.72 31.96 -6.26
N LEU A 130 13.49 33.05 -6.27
CA LEU A 130 14.94 33.02 -6.53
C LEU A 130 15.72 32.75 -5.24
N PHE A 131 16.80 31.98 -5.35
CA PHE A 131 17.67 31.64 -4.25
C PHE A 131 18.69 32.75 -3.97
N ASP A 132 18.48 33.46 -2.86
CA ASP A 132 19.42 34.45 -2.34
C ASP A 132 19.87 34.04 -0.93
N VAL A 133 21.18 33.93 -0.73
CA VAL A 133 21.85 33.70 0.55
C VAL A 133 22.96 34.72 0.71
N ASP A 134 22.90 35.48 1.81
CA ASP A 134 23.89 36.46 2.21
C ASP A 134 24.20 36.25 3.70
N ILE A 135 25.23 35.44 3.98
CA ILE A 135 25.66 35.11 5.35
C ILE A 135 26.89 35.95 5.67
N GLU A 136 26.85 36.70 6.77
CA GLU A 136 27.98 37.50 7.23
C GLU A 136 29.21 36.60 7.49
N GLY A 137 30.28 36.81 6.72
CA GLY A 137 31.48 35.95 6.75
C GLY A 137 31.33 34.58 6.08
N GLY A 138 30.19 34.30 5.46
CA GLY A 138 29.87 33.03 4.80
C GLY A 138 29.71 33.15 3.27
N PRO A 139 29.10 32.14 2.62
CA PRO A 139 28.86 32.17 1.18
C PRO A 139 27.80 33.22 0.81
N ILE A 140 28.09 33.99 -0.24
CA ILE A 140 27.15 34.92 -0.87
C ILE A 140 26.74 34.32 -2.22
N LEU A 141 25.47 33.89 -2.32
CA LEU A 141 24.88 33.41 -3.57
C LEU A 141 23.59 34.18 -3.83
N MET A 142 23.60 35.09 -4.80
CA MET A 142 22.47 35.95 -5.10
C MET A 142 21.97 35.66 -6.53
N GLU A 143 21.10 34.66 -6.69
CA GLU A 143 20.48 34.32 -7.98
C GLU A 143 19.75 35.53 -8.57
N SER A 144 19.16 36.38 -7.71
CA SER A 144 18.45 37.59 -8.10
C SER A 144 19.30 38.64 -8.83
N ARG A 145 20.64 38.56 -8.79
CA ARG A 145 21.50 39.47 -9.56
C ARG A 145 21.54 39.12 -11.05
N SER A 146 21.31 37.87 -11.42
CA SER A 146 21.47 37.37 -12.79
C SER A 146 20.21 36.76 -13.41
N VAL A 147 19.22 36.37 -12.61
CA VAL A 147 18.00 35.67 -13.08
C VAL A 147 16.76 36.47 -12.77
N GLU A 148 15.91 36.82 -13.73
CA GLU A 148 14.62 37.51 -13.55
C GLU A 148 13.56 36.58 -12.92
N PRO A 149 12.86 37.00 -11.83
CA PRO A 149 11.84 36.17 -11.20
C PRO A 149 10.58 36.07 -12.08
N GLY A 150 9.93 34.92 -12.04
CA GLY A 150 8.61 34.69 -12.60
C GLY A 150 7.54 35.56 -11.95
N LYS A 151 6.47 35.85 -12.70
CA LYS A 151 5.38 36.74 -12.25
C LYS A 151 4.10 36.00 -11.86
N SER A 152 4.01 34.71 -12.15
CA SER A 152 2.78 33.94 -11.99
C SER A 152 3.06 32.45 -11.81
N ILE A 153 2.19 31.81 -11.04
CA ILE A 153 2.11 30.37 -10.89
C ILE A 153 1.20 29.85 -12.02
N THR A 154 1.68 28.91 -12.82
CA THR A 154 0.89 28.34 -13.92
C THR A 154 -0.06 27.26 -13.38
N PRO A 155 -1.28 27.10 -13.92
CA PRO A 155 -2.15 26.01 -13.52
C PRO A 155 -1.53 24.64 -13.90
N PRO A 156 -1.86 23.55 -13.17
CA PRO A 156 -1.52 22.20 -13.59
C PRO A 156 -2.11 21.88 -14.96
N PHE A 157 -1.47 20.99 -15.72
CA PHE A 157 -1.89 20.59 -17.05
C PHE A 157 -1.79 19.08 -17.25
N ASP A 158 -2.55 18.53 -18.20
CA ASP A 158 -2.61 17.10 -18.46
C ASP A 158 -1.32 16.57 -19.11
N THR A 159 -0.84 15.45 -18.61
CA THR A 159 0.30 14.67 -19.13
C THR A 159 -0.08 13.18 -19.13
N PRO A 160 0.71 12.29 -19.77
CA PRO A 160 0.50 10.85 -19.68
C PRO A 160 0.53 10.27 -18.26
N LEU A 161 1.08 11.00 -17.28
CA LEU A 161 1.15 10.61 -15.87
C LEU A 161 0.01 11.20 -15.03
N GLY A 162 -0.84 12.07 -15.61
CA GLY A 162 -1.83 12.85 -14.89
C GLY A 162 -1.53 14.36 -14.91
N LYS A 163 -2.17 15.12 -14.02
CA LYS A 163 -2.05 16.59 -14.01
C LYS A 163 -0.78 17.05 -13.31
N LEU A 164 0.16 17.61 -14.08
CA LEU A 164 1.45 18.08 -13.60
C LEU A 164 1.42 19.57 -13.23
N GLY A 165 1.79 19.89 -11.98
CA GLY A 165 2.20 21.22 -11.55
C GLY A 165 3.72 21.40 -11.62
N MET A 166 4.20 22.39 -12.39
CA MET A 166 5.64 22.64 -12.53
C MET A 166 6.13 23.68 -11.52
N LEU A 167 7.15 23.31 -10.74
CA LEU A 167 7.86 24.16 -9.79
C LEU A 167 9.37 23.99 -10.00
N ILE A 168 10.20 24.87 -9.44
CA ILE A 168 11.66 24.78 -9.63
C ILE A 168 12.39 25.01 -8.32
N CYS A 169 13.16 24.01 -7.88
CA CYS A 169 14.15 24.11 -6.81
C CYS A 169 13.67 24.90 -5.59
N PHE A 170 14.11 26.14 -5.41
CA PHE A 170 13.81 26.96 -4.23
C PHE A 170 12.31 27.15 -3.97
N ASP A 171 11.45 26.98 -4.97
CA ASP A 171 10.00 26.92 -4.79
C ASP A 171 9.58 25.84 -3.76
N LEU A 172 10.36 24.76 -3.60
CA LEU A 172 10.12 23.69 -2.62
C LEU A 172 10.05 24.20 -1.18
N ARG A 173 10.66 25.36 -0.87
CA ARG A 173 10.62 25.95 0.47
C ARG A 173 9.30 26.64 0.81
N PHE A 174 8.46 26.89 -0.19
CA PHE A 174 7.21 27.63 -0.04
C PHE A 174 6.02 26.67 -0.19
N PRO A 175 5.36 26.22 0.89
CA PRO A 175 4.23 25.28 0.77
C PRO A 175 3.03 25.86 0.03
N GLU A 176 2.88 27.19 0.00
CA GLU A 176 1.69 27.84 -0.53
C GLU A 176 1.50 27.55 -2.03
N ILE A 177 2.60 27.46 -2.78
CA ILE A 177 2.56 27.22 -4.22
C ILE A 177 2.22 25.75 -4.54
N SER A 178 2.72 24.78 -3.76
CA SER A 178 2.37 23.37 -3.94
C SER A 178 0.91 23.10 -3.56
N LEU A 179 0.46 23.67 -2.44
CA LEU A 179 -0.94 23.62 -2.02
C LEU A 179 -1.88 24.28 -3.05
N GLN A 180 -1.43 25.36 -3.70
CA GLN A 180 -2.19 25.98 -4.78
C GLN A 180 -2.32 25.06 -5.99
N HIS A 181 -1.24 24.41 -6.42
CA HIS A 181 -1.30 23.42 -7.51
C HIS A 181 -2.26 22.28 -7.17
N ARG A 182 -2.20 21.73 -5.95
CA ARG A 182 -3.13 20.68 -5.52
C ARG A 182 -4.58 21.13 -5.55
N ARG A 183 -4.88 22.35 -5.08
CA ARG A 183 -6.24 22.93 -5.16
C ARG A 183 -6.75 23.10 -6.58
N LEU A 184 -5.84 23.23 -7.55
CA LEU A 184 -6.15 23.29 -8.97
C LEU A 184 -6.17 21.89 -9.63
N GLY A 185 -6.08 20.82 -8.84
CA GLY A 185 -6.19 19.44 -9.29
C GLY A 185 -4.88 18.82 -9.77
N ALA A 186 -3.72 19.28 -9.29
CA ALA A 186 -2.46 18.58 -9.56
C ALA A 186 -2.47 17.17 -8.94
N HIS A 187 -2.01 16.19 -9.70
CA HIS A 187 -1.69 14.84 -9.24
C HIS A 187 -0.18 14.69 -8.98
N LEU A 188 0.63 15.46 -9.72
CA LEU A 188 2.09 15.43 -9.64
C LEU A 188 2.64 16.84 -9.53
N LEU A 189 3.77 16.98 -8.83
CA LEU A 189 4.55 18.20 -8.73
C LEU A 189 5.98 17.94 -9.16
N SER A 190 6.55 18.78 -10.02
CA SER A 190 7.96 18.70 -10.37
C SER A 190 8.81 19.74 -9.63
N TYR A 191 10.02 19.35 -9.22
CA TYR A 191 11.02 20.24 -8.63
C TYR A 191 12.42 20.03 -9.25
N PRO A 192 12.62 20.25 -10.56
CA PRO A 192 13.94 20.32 -11.17
C PRO A 192 14.87 21.25 -10.39
N SER A 193 16.08 20.76 -10.08
CA SER A 193 16.94 21.40 -9.08
C SER A 193 18.44 21.30 -9.33
N ALA A 194 19.17 22.30 -8.86
CA ALA A 194 20.62 22.34 -8.73
C ALA A 194 20.96 22.60 -7.26
N PHE A 195 20.48 21.71 -6.38
CA PHE A 195 20.42 21.94 -4.93
C PHE A 195 21.81 22.00 -4.28
N THR A 196 21.97 22.82 -3.24
CA THR A 196 23.28 23.05 -2.61
C THR A 196 23.64 21.94 -1.63
N ILE A 197 24.92 21.55 -1.62
CA ILE A 197 25.47 20.51 -0.73
C ILE A 197 25.17 20.77 0.76
N PRO A 198 25.39 21.97 1.33
CA PRO A 198 25.21 22.16 2.78
C PRO A 198 23.77 21.93 3.24
N THR A 199 22.79 22.41 2.47
CA THR A 199 21.37 22.20 2.80
C THR A 199 20.91 20.79 2.46
N GLY A 200 21.51 20.15 1.44
CA GLY A 200 21.30 18.73 1.14
C GLY A 200 21.73 17.85 2.32
N ASN A 201 22.97 18.00 2.78
CA ASN A 201 23.54 17.28 3.93
C ASN A 201 22.77 17.56 5.24
N ALA A 202 22.20 18.75 5.40
CA ALA A 202 21.34 19.09 6.54
C ALA A 202 19.95 18.41 6.49
N GLY A 203 19.67 17.62 5.45
CA GLY A 203 18.40 16.91 5.27
C GLY A 203 17.30 17.72 4.60
N HIS A 204 17.51 19.01 4.28
CA HIS A 204 16.45 19.87 3.77
C HIS A 204 15.87 19.36 2.45
N TRP A 205 16.69 18.72 1.61
CA TRP A 205 16.25 18.20 0.31
C TRP A 205 15.15 17.15 0.46
N SER A 206 15.49 16.00 1.05
CA SER A 206 14.55 14.89 1.27
C SER A 206 13.37 15.30 2.16
N THR A 207 13.63 15.98 3.29
CA THR A 207 12.57 16.38 4.22
C THR A 207 11.52 17.27 3.58
N LEU A 208 11.94 18.30 2.82
CA LEU A 208 10.97 19.22 2.23
C LEU A 208 10.22 18.59 1.06
N LEU A 209 10.88 17.82 0.20
CA LEU A 209 10.19 17.15 -0.91
C LEU A 209 9.14 16.14 -0.41
N ARG A 210 9.47 15.35 0.62
CA ARG A 210 8.51 14.44 1.27
C ARG A 210 7.37 15.20 1.93
N ALA A 211 7.67 16.31 2.60
CA ALA A 211 6.63 17.18 3.17
C ALA A 211 5.70 17.71 2.07
N ARG A 212 6.22 18.16 0.92
CA ARG A 212 5.39 18.60 -0.21
C ARG A 212 4.49 17.48 -0.72
N ALA A 213 5.02 16.26 -0.87
CA ALA A 213 4.24 15.10 -1.30
C ALA A 213 3.08 14.82 -0.33
N ILE A 214 3.37 14.71 0.96
CA ILE A 214 2.39 14.44 2.03
C ILE A 214 1.33 15.55 2.14
N GLU A 215 1.75 16.81 2.22
CA GLU A 215 0.86 17.96 2.40
C GLU A 215 -0.11 18.15 1.24
N THR A 216 0.33 17.78 0.03
CA THR A 216 -0.48 17.88 -1.18
C THR A 216 -1.15 16.57 -1.57
N GLN A 217 -0.80 15.46 -0.94
CA GLN A 217 -1.19 14.12 -1.37
C GLN A 217 -0.98 13.95 -2.89
N SER A 218 0.23 14.23 -3.35
CA SER A 218 0.62 14.21 -4.77
C SER A 218 1.99 13.58 -4.91
N TYR A 219 2.23 12.95 -6.05
CA TYR A 219 3.57 12.50 -6.40
C TYR A 219 4.51 13.69 -6.58
N VAL A 220 5.75 13.54 -6.15
CA VAL A 220 6.79 14.57 -6.30
C VAL A 220 7.95 13.99 -7.11
N ILE A 221 8.23 14.61 -8.27
CA ILE A 221 9.36 14.27 -9.13
C ILE A 221 10.41 15.38 -9.06
N ALA A 222 11.58 15.08 -8.53
CA ALA A 222 12.62 16.07 -8.26
C ALA A 222 13.95 15.68 -8.94
N PRO A 223 14.11 15.90 -10.26
CA PRO A 223 15.39 15.67 -10.92
C PRO A 223 16.42 16.72 -10.48
N ALA A 224 17.66 16.29 -10.27
CA ALA A 224 18.70 17.10 -9.66
C ALA A 224 20.02 17.06 -10.45
N LEU A 225 20.70 18.21 -10.54
CA LEU A 225 22.10 18.26 -10.95
C LEU A 225 23.00 17.73 -9.83
N VAL A 226 24.11 17.11 -10.22
CA VAL A 226 25.07 16.48 -9.28
C VAL A 226 26.52 16.83 -9.65
N GLY A 227 27.38 16.85 -8.64
CA GLY A 227 28.83 16.93 -8.81
C GLY A 227 29.33 18.35 -9.09
N TRP A 228 30.58 18.45 -9.56
CA TRP A 228 31.26 19.73 -9.85
C TRP A 228 30.93 20.25 -11.25
N HIS A 229 30.31 21.41 -11.35
CA HIS A 229 29.95 22.03 -12.63
C HIS A 229 31.05 22.95 -13.17
N ASN A 230 31.84 23.51 -12.27
CA ASN A 230 33.04 24.30 -12.53
C ASN A 230 33.88 24.38 -11.22
N GLU A 231 34.96 25.14 -11.20
CA GLU A 231 35.85 25.27 -10.02
C GLU A 231 35.16 25.78 -8.75
N LYS A 232 33.97 26.39 -8.85
CA LYS A 232 33.30 27.08 -7.74
C LYS A 232 31.93 26.51 -7.39
N ARG A 233 31.24 25.87 -8.35
CA ARG A 233 29.85 25.45 -8.21
C ARG A 233 29.73 23.94 -8.27
N ARG A 234 29.02 23.40 -7.29
CA ARG A 234 28.67 21.98 -7.19
C ARG A 234 27.25 21.81 -6.68
N SER A 235 26.61 20.71 -7.06
CA SER A 235 25.24 20.37 -6.65
C SER A 235 25.17 19.00 -5.99
N TYR A 236 24.15 18.85 -5.14
CA TYR A 236 23.99 17.72 -4.22
C TYR A 236 23.71 16.38 -4.92
N GLY A 237 23.00 16.39 -6.04
CA GLY A 237 22.41 15.19 -6.61
C GLY A 237 21.18 14.76 -5.82
N HIS A 238 21.03 13.45 -5.62
CA HIS A 238 19.85 12.84 -5.01
C HIS A 238 18.56 13.19 -5.77
N SER A 239 18.54 12.96 -7.08
CA SER A 239 17.27 13.00 -7.81
C SER A 239 16.28 12.01 -7.19
N MET A 240 15.03 12.41 -6.99
CA MET A 240 14.06 11.61 -6.22
C MET A 240 12.69 11.57 -6.87
N ILE A 241 12.01 10.44 -6.70
CA ILE A 241 10.58 10.25 -6.92
C ILE A 241 9.96 9.86 -5.57
N ILE A 242 8.89 10.54 -5.19
CA ILE A 242 8.27 10.39 -3.87
C ILE A 242 6.77 10.23 -4.05
N GLY A 243 6.22 9.22 -3.40
CA GLY A 243 4.80 8.93 -3.41
C GLY A 243 3.98 9.85 -2.50
N PRO A 244 2.64 9.86 -2.63
CA PRO A 244 1.75 10.75 -1.89
C PRO A 244 1.80 10.58 -0.36
N TRP A 245 2.32 9.46 0.15
CA TRP A 245 2.50 9.21 1.59
C TRP A 245 3.89 9.61 2.10
N GLY A 246 4.74 10.13 1.20
CA GLY A 246 6.11 10.55 1.50
C GLY A 246 7.11 9.40 1.52
N GLU A 247 6.75 8.23 1.02
CA GLU A 247 7.64 7.14 0.67
C GLU A 247 8.54 7.54 -0.51
N VAL A 248 9.81 7.14 -0.47
CA VAL A 248 10.76 7.38 -1.57
C VAL A 248 10.67 6.18 -2.50
N LEU A 249 10.15 6.41 -3.71
CA LEU A 249 9.91 5.38 -4.73
C LEU A 249 11.15 5.15 -5.60
N GLY A 250 11.98 6.18 -5.78
CA GLY A 250 13.27 6.06 -6.46
C GLY A 250 14.21 7.20 -6.07
N GLU A 251 15.49 6.89 -5.91
CA GLU A 251 16.53 7.88 -5.58
C GLU A 251 17.84 7.59 -6.33
N CYS A 252 18.40 8.61 -6.99
CA CYS A 252 19.73 8.55 -7.58
C CYS A 252 20.83 8.77 -6.52
N SER A 253 22.06 8.40 -6.84
CA SER A 253 23.17 8.55 -5.92
C SER A 253 23.52 10.03 -5.65
N GLY A 254 24.20 10.27 -4.54
CA GLY A 254 24.72 11.58 -4.17
C GLY A 254 26.20 11.77 -4.51
N MET A 255 26.67 12.99 -4.30
CA MET A 255 28.11 13.26 -4.26
C MET A 255 28.76 12.57 -3.03
N LYS A 256 29.84 11.83 -3.23
CA LYS A 256 30.53 11.09 -2.16
C LYS A 256 31.35 12.04 -1.29
N GLU A 257 31.44 11.77 0.02
CA GLU A 257 32.31 12.55 0.91
C GLU A 257 33.78 12.47 0.48
N GLY A 258 34.46 13.61 0.41
CA GLY A 258 35.87 13.71 -0.01
C GLY A 258 36.11 13.81 -1.53
N SER A 259 35.04 13.87 -2.32
CA SER A 259 35.10 14.03 -3.78
C SER A 259 35.68 15.37 -4.25
N ASN A 260 36.49 15.30 -5.31
CA ASN A 260 37.14 16.45 -5.94
C ASN A 260 36.60 16.67 -7.37
N ALA A 261 37.01 17.75 -8.03
CA ALA A 261 36.52 18.10 -9.38
C ALA A 261 36.81 17.04 -10.47
N THR A 262 37.68 16.06 -10.18
CA THR A 262 38.06 14.97 -11.08
C THR A 262 37.41 13.63 -10.74
N SER A 263 36.59 13.57 -9.68
CA SER A 263 35.85 12.36 -9.30
C SER A 263 34.72 12.08 -10.31
N ASN A 264 34.38 10.80 -10.50
CA ASN A 264 33.24 10.36 -11.32
C ASN A 264 31.89 10.66 -10.66
N ASP A 265 31.87 11.48 -9.61
CA ASP A 265 30.66 11.93 -8.95
C ASP A 265 29.86 12.80 -9.92
N GLY A 266 28.83 12.20 -10.53
CA GLY A 266 27.97 12.82 -11.51
C GLY A 266 27.91 12.15 -12.88
N GLU A 267 28.15 10.83 -12.93
CA GLU A 267 27.67 10.00 -14.04
C GLU A 267 26.17 10.21 -14.26
N GLU A 268 25.73 10.12 -15.51
CA GLU A 268 24.32 10.22 -15.87
C GLU A 268 23.54 9.10 -15.21
N GLU A 269 22.61 9.41 -14.31
CA GLU A 269 21.76 8.43 -13.62
C GLU A 269 20.29 8.76 -13.86
N ILE A 270 19.44 7.75 -13.85
CA ILE A 270 18.00 7.93 -13.71
C ILE A 270 17.55 7.15 -12.49
N CYS A 271 16.57 7.66 -11.75
CA CYS A 271 15.74 6.85 -10.87
C CYS A 271 14.33 6.79 -11.47
N VAL A 272 13.71 5.63 -11.33
CA VAL A 272 12.36 5.35 -11.81
C VAL A 272 11.55 4.81 -10.63
N ASP A 273 10.26 5.13 -10.60
CA ASP A 273 9.32 4.38 -9.78
C ASP A 273 9.11 3.03 -10.48
N ASN A 274 9.63 1.96 -9.90
CA ASN A 274 9.56 0.65 -10.52
C ASN A 274 9.33 -0.42 -9.45
N ALA A 275 8.10 -0.93 -9.39
CA ALA A 275 7.75 -2.10 -8.60
C ALA A 275 8.60 -3.34 -8.95
N ASN A 276 9.24 -3.37 -10.13
CA ASN A 276 10.18 -4.42 -10.55
C ASN A 276 11.67 -4.06 -10.30
N ALA A 277 11.97 -3.01 -9.54
CA ALA A 277 13.35 -2.63 -9.22
C ALA A 277 13.94 -3.43 -8.05
N SER A 278 13.13 -4.22 -7.36
CA SER A 278 13.64 -5.12 -6.33
C SER A 278 14.65 -6.07 -6.95
N SER A 279 15.88 -6.05 -6.44
CA SER A 279 16.93 -6.97 -6.85
C SER A 279 16.69 -8.41 -6.39
N THR A 280 15.72 -8.61 -5.49
CA THR A 280 15.31 -9.92 -4.96
C THR A 280 13.99 -10.42 -5.53
N TYR A 281 13.36 -9.64 -6.43
CA TYR A 281 12.15 -10.06 -7.11
C TYR A 281 12.41 -11.23 -8.07
N GLU A 282 11.58 -12.26 -7.98
CA GLU A 282 11.53 -13.35 -8.94
C GLU A 282 10.09 -13.58 -9.44
N TYR A 283 9.90 -13.49 -10.75
CA TYR A 283 8.67 -13.89 -11.41
C TYR A 283 8.47 -15.41 -11.32
N TYR A 284 7.24 -15.86 -11.08
CA TYR A 284 6.89 -17.27 -11.03
C TYR A 284 5.93 -17.71 -12.14
N SER A 285 4.73 -17.12 -12.24
CA SER A 285 3.73 -17.46 -13.28
C SER A 285 2.71 -16.35 -13.48
N SER A 286 1.95 -16.38 -14.59
CA SER A 286 0.93 -15.37 -14.95
C SER A 286 -0.50 -15.88 -14.91
N ASP A 287 -0.78 -16.81 -14.00
CA ASP A 287 -2.07 -17.48 -13.86
C ASP A 287 -2.71 -17.23 -12.50
N LEU A 288 -2.32 -16.13 -11.83
CA LEU A 288 -3.06 -15.63 -10.69
C LEU A 288 -4.44 -15.16 -11.18
N PHE A 289 -5.47 -15.74 -10.60
CA PHE A 289 -6.84 -15.25 -10.69
C PHE A 289 -7.49 -15.49 -9.33
N ILE A 290 -8.25 -14.54 -8.81
CA ILE A 290 -9.01 -14.72 -7.57
C ILE A 290 -10.32 -13.97 -7.70
N ALA A 291 -11.39 -14.54 -7.16
CA ALA A 291 -12.71 -13.90 -7.11
C ALA A 291 -13.29 -14.06 -5.70
N TYR A 292 -13.90 -13.00 -5.21
CA TYR A 292 -14.48 -12.89 -3.87
C TYR A 292 -16.00 -12.98 -3.93
N LEU A 293 -16.63 -13.31 -2.79
CA LEU A 293 -18.07 -13.51 -2.70
C LEU A 293 -18.88 -12.26 -3.10
N SER A 294 -18.35 -11.08 -2.81
CA SER A 294 -18.93 -9.78 -3.16
C SER A 294 -18.83 -9.44 -4.65
N GLY A 295 -18.17 -10.30 -5.46
CA GLY A 295 -18.09 -10.20 -6.91
C GLY A 295 -16.84 -9.49 -7.42
N GLU A 296 -16.00 -8.94 -6.54
CA GLU A 296 -14.69 -8.44 -6.91
C GLU A 296 -13.78 -9.58 -7.35
N PHE A 297 -12.84 -9.25 -8.23
CA PHE A 297 -11.83 -10.19 -8.69
C PHE A 297 -10.50 -9.49 -8.88
N ALA A 298 -9.44 -10.28 -8.93
CA ALA A 298 -8.12 -9.82 -9.32
C ALA A 298 -7.43 -10.88 -10.18
N SER A 299 -6.57 -10.44 -11.08
CA SER A 299 -5.73 -11.32 -11.90
C SER A 299 -4.37 -10.69 -12.19
N GLY A 300 -3.37 -11.55 -12.44
CA GLY A 300 -2.01 -11.12 -12.76
C GLY A 300 -0.99 -12.22 -12.56
N ASP A 301 0.11 -11.87 -11.88
CA ASP A 301 1.27 -12.75 -11.73
C ASP A 301 1.42 -13.26 -10.30
N TYR A 302 1.89 -14.49 -10.17
CA TYR A 302 2.59 -14.95 -8.97
C TYR A 302 4.07 -14.56 -9.07
N ALA A 303 4.60 -14.05 -7.96
CA ALA A 303 6.01 -13.73 -7.81
C ALA A 303 6.48 -14.07 -6.39
N ASN A 304 7.79 -14.04 -6.18
CA ASN A 304 8.37 -14.02 -4.85
C ASN A 304 9.33 -12.83 -4.70
N ASP A 305 9.50 -12.37 -3.46
CA ASP A 305 10.44 -11.30 -3.10
C ASP A 305 10.70 -11.31 -1.59
N THR A 306 11.51 -10.38 -1.10
CA THR A 306 11.69 -10.12 0.33
C THR A 306 10.43 -9.45 0.91
N PHE A 307 9.79 -10.07 1.89
CA PHE A 307 8.61 -9.56 2.58
C PHE A 307 8.91 -9.22 4.04
N THR A 308 8.54 -8.02 4.49
CA THR A 308 8.77 -7.58 5.87
C THR A 308 7.47 -7.23 6.59
N ILE A 309 7.27 -7.78 7.80
CA ILE A 309 6.13 -7.48 8.66
C ILE A 309 6.52 -7.51 10.14
N GLY A 310 6.05 -6.54 10.93
CA GLY A 310 6.29 -6.53 12.39
C GLY A 310 7.76 -6.55 12.82
N GLY A 311 8.68 -6.12 11.96
CA GLY A 311 10.13 -6.18 12.19
C GLY A 311 10.79 -7.51 11.79
N ALA A 312 10.02 -8.51 11.37
CA ALA A 312 10.53 -9.73 10.75
C ALA A 312 10.68 -9.56 9.23
N SER A 313 11.58 -10.34 8.63
CA SER A 313 11.83 -10.39 7.19
C SER A 313 11.80 -11.85 6.72
N LEU A 314 11.12 -12.10 5.61
CA LEU A 314 11.03 -13.39 4.94
C LEU A 314 11.62 -13.24 3.54
N ASP A 315 12.65 -14.01 3.22
CA ASP A 315 13.26 -14.01 1.89
C ASP A 315 12.49 -14.98 0.98
N GLY A 316 12.21 -14.58 -0.26
CA GLY A 316 11.52 -15.42 -1.24
C GLY A 316 10.06 -15.74 -0.86
N TYR A 317 9.39 -14.82 -0.17
CA TYR A 317 7.98 -14.95 0.17
C TYR A 317 7.10 -14.82 -1.08
N TYR A 318 6.20 -15.79 -1.30
CA TYR A 318 5.31 -15.82 -2.45
C TYR A 318 4.11 -14.88 -2.27
N PHE A 319 3.78 -14.12 -3.31
CA PHE A 319 2.60 -13.25 -3.34
C PHE A 319 2.08 -13.07 -4.77
N GLY A 320 0.87 -12.53 -4.87
CA GLY A 320 0.23 -12.17 -6.14
C GLY A 320 0.40 -10.68 -6.45
N ILE A 321 0.78 -10.36 -7.68
CA ILE A 321 0.75 -9.01 -8.24
C ILE A 321 -0.49 -8.89 -9.11
N MET A 322 -1.38 -7.98 -8.72
CA MET A 322 -2.67 -7.78 -9.39
C MET A 322 -2.54 -6.68 -10.43
N TYR A 323 -2.66 -7.02 -11.71
CA TYR A 323 -2.61 -6.04 -12.81
C TYR A 323 -4.00 -5.62 -13.28
N GLU A 324 -4.96 -6.55 -13.22
CA GLU A 324 -6.37 -6.30 -13.53
C GLU A 324 -7.19 -6.71 -12.31
N THR A 325 -7.83 -5.74 -11.65
CA THR A 325 -8.56 -5.96 -10.40
C THR A 325 -9.71 -4.98 -10.24
N THR A 326 -10.78 -5.44 -9.60
CA THR A 326 -11.86 -4.58 -9.07
C THR A 326 -11.78 -4.41 -7.56
N VAL A 327 -10.87 -5.13 -6.90
CA VAL A 327 -10.54 -4.95 -5.49
C VAL A 327 -9.85 -3.60 -5.31
N THR A 328 -10.28 -2.81 -4.33
CA THR A 328 -9.76 -1.45 -4.09
C THR A 328 -8.46 -1.43 -3.28
N ASP A 329 -8.20 -2.49 -2.51
CA ASP A 329 -7.10 -2.59 -1.55
C ASP A 329 -6.29 -3.88 -1.76
N SER A 330 -5.02 -3.86 -1.34
CA SER A 330 -4.22 -5.08 -1.30
C SER A 330 -4.69 -6.01 -0.17
N ILE A 331 -4.80 -7.30 -0.46
CA ILE A 331 -5.30 -8.30 0.50
C ILE A 331 -4.14 -9.18 0.98
N LEU A 332 -3.96 -9.24 2.31
CA LEU A 332 -3.07 -10.18 2.95
C LEU A 332 -3.88 -11.37 3.48
N GLY A 333 -4.00 -12.42 2.65
CA GLY A 333 -4.64 -13.67 3.06
C GLY A 333 -3.81 -14.41 4.12
N ILE A 334 -4.40 -14.65 5.29
CA ILE A 334 -3.80 -15.41 6.41
C ILE A 334 -4.62 -16.68 6.74
N GLY A 335 -5.38 -17.15 5.74
CA GLY A 335 -6.19 -18.37 5.80
C GLY A 335 -5.35 -19.65 5.82
N LEU A 336 -6.01 -20.77 5.62
CA LEU A 336 -5.32 -22.05 5.47
C LEU A 336 -4.69 -22.16 4.08
N VAL A 337 -3.57 -22.88 3.97
CA VAL A 337 -2.85 -23.09 2.69
C VAL A 337 -3.73 -23.83 1.69
N GLU A 338 -4.61 -24.70 2.19
CA GLU A 338 -5.55 -25.48 1.38
C GLU A 338 -6.57 -24.60 0.63
N ASN A 339 -6.78 -23.34 1.06
CA ASN A 339 -7.67 -22.38 0.39
C ASN A 339 -6.92 -21.34 -0.46
N GLU A 340 -5.62 -21.52 -0.69
CA GLU A 340 -4.93 -20.76 -1.73
C GLU A 340 -5.56 -21.05 -3.09
N PHE A 341 -5.76 -20.03 -3.92
CA PHE A 341 -6.35 -20.22 -5.24
C PHE A 341 -5.62 -21.30 -6.07
N GLY A 342 -4.28 -21.31 -5.98
CA GLY A 342 -3.44 -22.30 -6.65
C GLY A 342 -3.75 -23.76 -6.26
N ALA A 343 -4.25 -24.01 -5.04
CA ALA A 343 -4.60 -25.34 -4.55
C ALA A 343 -5.74 -25.98 -5.37
N GLY A 344 -6.62 -25.16 -5.96
CA GLY A 344 -7.72 -25.60 -6.82
C GLY A 344 -7.33 -25.87 -8.28
N LEU A 345 -6.08 -25.59 -8.69
CA LEU A 345 -5.62 -25.78 -10.07
C LEU A 345 -5.32 -27.25 -10.39
N SER A 346 -5.16 -27.56 -11.69
CA SER A 346 -4.74 -28.88 -12.16
C SER A 346 -3.46 -28.78 -12.99
N PRO A 347 -2.29 -29.21 -12.48
CA PRO A 347 -2.07 -29.76 -11.14
C PRO A 347 -2.19 -28.69 -10.02
N PRO A 348 -2.52 -29.08 -8.78
CA PRO A 348 -2.57 -28.16 -7.64
C PRO A 348 -1.21 -27.50 -7.39
N ARG A 349 -1.26 -26.24 -6.99
CA ARG A 349 -0.09 -25.44 -6.59
C ARG A 349 -0.34 -24.78 -5.25
N THR A 350 0.24 -25.33 -4.20
CA THR A 350 0.25 -24.73 -2.87
C THR A 350 1.62 -24.13 -2.58
N TYR A 351 1.64 -23.06 -1.79
CA TYR A 351 2.84 -22.44 -1.25
C TYR A 351 2.65 -22.17 0.25
N PRO A 352 3.71 -21.94 1.03
CA PRO A 352 3.54 -21.54 2.42
C PRO A 352 3.09 -20.06 2.47
N ASN A 353 1.81 -19.80 2.73
CA ASN A 353 1.33 -18.45 3.04
C ASN A 353 1.95 -17.88 4.32
N LEU A 354 1.60 -16.63 4.70
CA LEU A 354 2.33 -15.88 5.73
C LEU A 354 2.46 -16.60 7.09
N PRO A 355 1.39 -17.09 7.76
CA PRO A 355 1.53 -17.79 9.04
C PRO A 355 2.48 -18.99 8.97
N VAL A 356 2.40 -19.78 7.89
CA VAL A 356 3.26 -20.95 7.69
C VAL A 356 4.69 -20.53 7.37
N SER A 357 4.89 -19.52 6.54
CA SER A 357 6.21 -18.98 6.21
C SER A 357 6.93 -18.41 7.44
N LEU A 358 6.23 -17.69 8.32
CA LEU A 358 6.79 -17.19 9.57
C LEU A 358 7.22 -18.33 10.51
N ALA A 359 6.41 -19.39 10.60
CA ALA A 359 6.73 -20.56 11.42
C ALA A 359 7.93 -21.33 10.86
N ASN A 360 7.95 -21.59 9.54
CA ASN A 360 9.05 -22.26 8.86
C ASN A 360 10.38 -21.49 8.98
N ALA A 361 10.32 -20.15 8.97
CA ALA A 361 11.49 -19.29 9.18
C ALA A 361 11.93 -19.21 10.66
N GLY A 362 11.21 -19.84 11.59
CA GLY A 362 11.49 -19.79 13.02
C GLY A 362 11.23 -18.43 13.67
N VAL A 363 10.50 -17.54 12.99
CA VAL A 363 10.11 -16.22 13.53
C VAL A 363 9.04 -16.38 14.61
N ILE A 364 8.14 -17.34 14.42
CA ILE A 364 7.09 -17.70 15.37
C ILE A 364 7.14 -19.20 15.68
N PRO A 365 6.70 -19.64 16.88
CA PRO A 365 6.79 -21.04 17.30
C PRO A 365 5.81 -21.97 16.59
N SER A 366 4.71 -21.44 16.04
CA SER A 366 3.73 -22.20 15.27
C SER A 366 2.96 -21.28 14.32
N ALA A 367 2.33 -21.85 13.29
CA ALA A 367 1.45 -21.15 12.35
C ALA A 367 0.13 -20.78 13.04
N ALA A 368 0.24 -19.86 14.00
CA ALA A 368 -0.85 -19.35 14.81
C ALA A 368 -0.91 -17.83 14.71
N PHE A 369 -2.07 -17.25 14.97
CA PHE A 369 -2.17 -15.82 15.24
C PHE A 369 -3.35 -15.51 16.13
N SER A 370 -3.27 -14.41 16.88
CA SER A 370 -4.40 -13.82 17.57
C SER A 370 -4.88 -12.55 16.88
N LEU A 371 -6.19 -12.40 16.71
CA LEU A 371 -6.83 -11.23 16.12
C LEU A 371 -7.62 -10.44 17.18
N TYR A 372 -7.37 -9.13 17.21
CA TYR A 372 -8.11 -8.15 18.01
C TYR A 372 -8.45 -6.96 17.14
N LEU A 373 -9.70 -6.83 16.69
CA LEU A 373 -10.08 -5.71 15.81
C LEU A 373 -10.26 -4.38 16.56
N ASN A 374 -10.29 -4.42 17.90
CA ASN A 374 -10.73 -3.32 18.75
C ASN A 374 -12.18 -2.92 18.45
N ASP A 375 -12.67 -1.85 19.08
CA ASP A 375 -14.00 -1.30 18.80
C ASP A 375 -14.05 -0.76 17.37
N LEU A 376 -15.11 -1.05 16.60
CA LEU A 376 -15.27 -0.52 15.25
C LEU A 376 -15.28 1.01 15.20
N GLN A 377 -15.62 1.66 16.31
CA GLN A 377 -15.64 3.12 16.42
C GLN A 377 -14.31 3.71 16.95
N ASP A 378 -13.35 2.87 17.35
CA ASP A 378 -12.06 3.32 17.86
C ASP A 378 -11.05 3.53 16.72
N ILE A 379 -10.58 4.78 16.59
CA ILE A 379 -9.63 5.20 15.56
C ILE A 379 -8.19 4.74 15.82
N SER A 380 -7.88 4.20 17.00
CA SER A 380 -6.56 3.68 17.33
C SER A 380 -6.24 2.34 16.65
N GLY A 381 -7.26 1.67 16.10
CA GLY A 381 -7.13 0.45 15.33
C GLY A 381 -7.00 -0.82 16.19
N GLY A 382 -6.99 -1.96 15.49
CA GLY A 382 -6.80 -3.28 16.06
C GLY A 382 -5.35 -3.74 16.13
N THR A 383 -5.15 -5.01 16.46
CA THR A 383 -3.85 -5.68 16.49
C THR A 383 -4.01 -7.13 16.02
N ILE A 384 -3.04 -7.58 15.22
CA ILE A 384 -2.80 -8.99 14.94
C ILE A 384 -1.45 -9.39 15.53
N LEU A 385 -1.39 -10.54 16.20
CA LEU A 385 -0.15 -11.09 16.75
C LEU A 385 0.08 -12.48 16.16
N PHE A 386 1.12 -12.64 15.36
CA PHE A 386 1.54 -13.95 14.86
C PHE A 386 2.31 -14.71 15.95
N GLY A 387 2.01 -15.99 16.13
CA GLY A 387 2.68 -16.88 17.09
C GLY A 387 2.38 -16.63 18.56
N GLY A 388 1.50 -15.68 18.87
CA GLY A 388 1.30 -15.19 20.23
C GLY A 388 -0.16 -14.95 20.56
N ILE A 389 -0.37 -14.61 21.82
CA ILE A 389 -1.66 -14.19 22.34
C ILE A 389 -1.46 -13.09 23.39
N ASP A 390 -2.24 -12.03 23.30
CA ASP A 390 -2.26 -10.98 24.32
C ASP A 390 -3.26 -11.35 25.41
N THR A 391 -2.75 -11.72 26.58
CA THR A 391 -3.57 -12.12 27.73
C THR A 391 -4.25 -10.94 28.43
N GLU A 392 -3.87 -9.70 28.12
CA GLU A 392 -4.50 -8.51 28.68
C GLU A 392 -5.77 -8.08 27.92
N LYS A 393 -6.03 -8.71 26.78
CA LYS A 393 -7.09 -8.31 25.84
C LYS A 393 -8.31 -9.23 25.84
N TYR A 394 -8.33 -10.24 26.71
CA TYR A 394 -9.51 -11.08 26.91
C TYR A 394 -9.90 -11.32 28.37
N CYS A 395 -11.19 -11.58 28.59
CA CYS A 395 -11.76 -11.92 29.89
C CYS A 395 -12.05 -13.41 30.02
N GLY A 396 -11.64 -14.01 31.13
CA GLY A 396 -11.90 -15.42 31.44
C GLY A 396 -11.00 -16.40 30.67
N PRO A 397 -11.24 -17.71 30.81
CA PRO A 397 -10.49 -18.71 30.06
C PRO A 397 -10.89 -18.73 28.59
N LEU A 398 -9.92 -18.98 27.71
CA LEU A 398 -10.19 -19.22 26.29
C LEU A 398 -10.90 -20.56 26.13
N GLY A 399 -12.03 -20.56 25.42
CA GLY A 399 -12.67 -21.79 25.00
C GLY A 399 -12.12 -22.26 23.66
N ARG A 400 -12.13 -23.58 23.46
CA ARG A 400 -11.61 -24.23 22.25
C ARG A 400 -12.78 -24.69 21.37
N LEU A 401 -12.78 -24.24 20.12
CA LEU A 401 -13.73 -24.70 19.11
C LEU A 401 -12.98 -25.50 18.05
N PRO A 402 -13.41 -26.74 17.74
CA PRO A 402 -12.85 -27.48 16.64
C PRO A 402 -13.26 -26.81 15.32
N MET A 403 -12.29 -26.70 14.40
CA MET A 403 -12.62 -26.34 13.02
C MET A 403 -13.38 -27.50 12.37
N VAL A 404 -14.35 -27.14 11.53
CA VAL A 404 -15.17 -28.09 10.77
C VAL A 404 -15.11 -27.75 9.28
N PRO A 405 -15.35 -28.70 8.38
CA PRO A 405 -15.35 -28.43 6.94
C PRO A 405 -16.37 -27.36 6.54
N THR A 406 -16.03 -26.56 5.54
CA THR A 406 -16.94 -25.57 4.96
C THR A 406 -18.12 -26.29 4.26
N PRO A 407 -19.38 -25.84 4.47
CA PRO A 407 -20.54 -26.42 3.81
C PRO A 407 -20.40 -26.46 2.28
N GLY A 408 -20.64 -27.63 1.69
CA GLY A 408 -20.49 -27.87 0.25
C GLY A 408 -19.09 -28.26 -0.21
N PHE A 409 -18.10 -28.22 0.68
CA PHE A 409 -16.70 -28.62 0.41
C PHE A 409 -16.21 -29.72 1.36
N GLU A 410 -17.14 -30.49 1.95
CA GLU A 410 -16.82 -31.45 3.01
C GLU A 410 -15.82 -32.53 2.56
N SER A 411 -15.82 -32.87 1.27
CA SER A 411 -14.87 -33.84 0.70
C SER A 411 -13.43 -33.34 0.59
N LEU A 412 -13.21 -32.02 0.71
CA LEU A 412 -11.90 -31.39 0.61
C LEU A 412 -11.25 -31.16 1.99
N GLY A 413 -11.94 -31.51 3.07
CA GLY A 413 -11.45 -31.31 4.44
C GLY A 413 -11.69 -29.88 4.93
N ILE A 414 -10.78 -29.38 5.77
CA ILE A 414 -10.86 -28.05 6.37
C ILE A 414 -10.07 -27.08 5.49
N LEU A 415 -10.77 -26.15 4.86
CA LEU A 415 -10.19 -25.13 3.99
C LEU A 415 -10.16 -23.74 4.66
N GLU A 416 -11.05 -23.51 5.62
CA GLU A 416 -11.28 -22.19 6.20
C GLU A 416 -11.44 -22.29 7.72
N TYR A 417 -11.38 -21.14 8.40
CA TYR A 417 -11.61 -21.04 9.84
C TYR A 417 -13.10 -21.11 10.19
N THR A 418 -13.71 -22.25 9.85
CA THR A 418 -15.13 -22.53 10.02
C THR A 418 -15.36 -23.29 11.32
N VAL A 419 -16.35 -22.86 12.11
CA VAL A 419 -16.70 -23.47 13.41
C VAL A 419 -18.20 -23.75 13.51
N ASP A 420 -18.57 -24.83 14.21
CA ASP A 420 -19.98 -25.18 14.42
C ASP A 420 -20.70 -24.19 15.35
N THR A 421 -21.78 -23.61 14.85
CA THR A 421 -22.71 -22.82 15.66
C THR A 421 -23.72 -23.72 16.35
N THR A 422 -24.17 -23.35 17.55
CA THR A 422 -25.17 -24.11 18.32
C THR A 422 -26.44 -23.31 18.61
N GLY A 423 -26.44 -22.02 18.30
CA GLY A 423 -27.63 -21.18 18.34
C GLY A 423 -27.31 -19.70 18.48
N VAL A 424 -28.34 -18.87 18.40
CA VAL A 424 -28.26 -17.45 18.70
C VAL A 424 -29.49 -17.03 19.49
N SER A 425 -29.28 -16.18 20.49
CA SER A 425 -30.35 -15.58 21.28
C SER A 425 -30.09 -14.09 21.48
N GLY A 426 -31.09 -13.34 21.90
CA GLY A 426 -30.95 -11.93 22.20
C GLY A 426 -31.35 -11.60 23.64
N THR A 427 -30.98 -10.42 24.11
CA THR A 427 -31.60 -9.77 25.25
C THR A 427 -31.97 -8.33 24.88
N ARG A 428 -33.02 -7.78 25.50
CA ARG A 428 -33.31 -6.34 25.48
C ARG A 428 -33.60 -5.89 26.91
N ASN A 429 -32.83 -4.95 27.45
CA ASN A 429 -32.89 -4.52 28.85
C ASN A 429 -32.82 -5.72 29.82
N GLY A 430 -31.92 -6.67 29.53
CA GLY A 430 -31.77 -7.93 30.27
C GLY A 430 -32.90 -8.96 30.09
N VAL A 431 -33.98 -8.67 29.35
CA VAL A 431 -35.06 -9.62 29.09
C VAL A 431 -34.67 -10.55 27.94
N PRO A 432 -34.64 -11.89 28.13
CA PRO A 432 -34.28 -12.82 27.07
C PRO A 432 -35.26 -12.82 25.90
N VAL A 433 -34.72 -12.94 24.69
CA VAL A 433 -35.44 -13.10 23.43
C VAL A 433 -34.94 -14.37 22.75
N VAL A 434 -35.88 -15.19 22.31
CA VAL A 434 -35.61 -16.43 21.59
C VAL A 434 -35.90 -16.19 20.11
N PHE A 435 -34.94 -16.53 19.26
CA PHE A 435 -35.12 -16.63 17.82
C PHE A 435 -35.36 -18.09 17.48
N PRO A 436 -36.60 -18.56 17.22
CA PRO A 436 -36.88 -19.95 16.88
C PRO A 436 -35.93 -20.54 15.83
N ALA A 437 -35.62 -19.78 14.77
CA ALA A 437 -34.68 -20.20 13.72
C ALA A 437 -33.21 -20.32 14.21
N GLY A 438 -32.87 -19.70 15.35
CA GLY A 438 -31.58 -19.77 16.01
C GLY A 438 -31.55 -20.63 17.28
N THR A 439 -32.60 -21.41 17.58
CA THR A 439 -32.66 -22.24 18.81
C THR A 439 -31.75 -23.47 18.78
N ALA A 440 -31.27 -23.85 17.60
CA ALA A 440 -30.33 -24.94 17.36
C ALA A 440 -29.22 -24.46 16.42
N SER A 441 -28.28 -25.35 16.10
CA SER A 441 -27.26 -25.09 15.08
C SER A 441 -27.91 -24.57 13.80
N TYR A 442 -27.37 -23.47 13.29
CA TYR A 442 -27.80 -22.84 12.03
C TYR A 442 -26.71 -22.98 10.95
N GLY A 443 -25.83 -23.99 11.12
CA GLY A 443 -24.77 -24.34 10.21
C GLY A 443 -23.37 -23.95 10.72
N PRO A 444 -22.32 -24.52 10.14
CA PRO A 444 -20.95 -24.06 10.33
C PRO A 444 -20.80 -22.60 9.89
N ALA A 445 -20.09 -21.80 10.69
CA ALA A 445 -19.85 -20.39 10.42
C ALA A 445 -18.37 -20.12 10.18
N LEU A 446 -18.08 -19.47 9.06
CA LEU A 446 -16.76 -18.94 8.74
C LEU A 446 -16.49 -17.69 9.60
N LEU A 447 -15.37 -17.66 10.30
CA LEU A 447 -14.86 -16.46 10.98
C LEU A 447 -13.95 -15.69 10.01
N ASP A 448 -14.40 -14.54 9.51
CA ASP A 448 -13.74 -13.84 8.41
C ASP A 448 -13.58 -12.34 8.65
N SER A 449 -12.35 -11.89 8.87
CA SER A 449 -12.01 -10.46 8.98
C SER A 449 -11.97 -9.73 7.64
N GLY A 450 -12.12 -10.44 6.52
CA GLY A 450 -12.28 -9.87 5.18
C GLY A 450 -13.72 -9.45 4.87
N THR A 451 -14.69 -9.82 5.71
CA THR A 451 -16.10 -9.48 5.54
C THR A 451 -16.53 -8.49 6.61
N SER A 452 -17.05 -7.31 6.22
CA SER A 452 -17.43 -6.27 7.19
C SER A 452 -18.64 -6.64 8.07
N ILE A 453 -19.55 -7.46 7.56
CA ILE A 453 -20.87 -7.74 8.16
C ILE A 453 -21.05 -9.23 8.44
N ASN A 454 -22.10 -9.59 9.17
CA ASN A 454 -22.51 -10.97 9.34
C ASN A 454 -23.50 -11.39 8.24
N ILE A 455 -23.28 -12.56 7.66
CA ILE A 455 -24.16 -13.18 6.68
C ILE A 455 -24.77 -14.42 7.35
N LEU A 456 -26.08 -14.40 7.57
CA LEU A 456 -26.80 -15.42 8.33
C LEU A 456 -27.96 -16.02 7.51
N PRO A 457 -28.49 -17.20 7.87
CA PRO A 457 -29.62 -17.79 7.17
C PRO A 457 -30.88 -16.91 7.22
N ASP A 458 -31.57 -16.81 6.09
CA ASP A 458 -32.74 -15.94 5.90
C ASP A 458 -33.77 -16.01 7.03
N ALA A 459 -34.13 -17.21 7.48
CA ALA A 459 -35.14 -17.39 8.53
C ALA A 459 -34.72 -16.71 9.84
N LEU A 460 -33.44 -16.83 10.20
CA LEU A 460 -32.88 -16.21 11.39
C LEU A 460 -32.72 -14.69 11.23
N THR A 461 -32.20 -14.25 10.08
CA THR A 461 -32.05 -12.83 9.75
C THR A 461 -33.39 -12.10 9.84
N ASN A 462 -34.47 -12.69 9.31
CA ASN A 462 -35.81 -12.11 9.36
C ASN A 462 -36.35 -11.97 10.81
N GLU A 463 -36.09 -12.95 11.67
CA GLU A 463 -36.45 -12.87 13.10
C GLU A 463 -35.66 -11.76 13.83
N ILE A 464 -34.36 -11.63 13.52
CA ILE A 464 -33.52 -10.55 14.05
C ILE A 464 -34.01 -9.19 13.56
N PHE A 465 -34.30 -9.04 12.27
CA PHE A 465 -34.82 -7.81 11.68
C PHE A 465 -36.14 -7.38 12.34
N ALA A 466 -37.06 -8.32 12.56
CA ALA A 466 -38.30 -8.04 13.28
C ALA A 466 -38.05 -7.58 14.73
N PHE A 467 -37.04 -8.14 15.40
CA PHE A 467 -36.70 -7.77 16.77
C PHE A 467 -36.09 -6.37 16.91
N VAL A 468 -35.23 -5.96 15.97
CA VAL A 468 -34.58 -4.63 15.98
C VAL A 468 -35.37 -3.58 15.20
N GLY A 469 -36.42 -3.97 14.48
CA GLY A 469 -37.19 -3.06 13.63
C GLY A 469 -36.42 -2.62 12.38
N ALA A 470 -35.62 -3.53 11.81
CA ALA A 470 -34.86 -3.24 10.60
C ALA A 470 -35.78 -3.10 9.37
N ILE A 471 -35.41 -2.18 8.49
CA ILE A 471 -36.04 -1.93 7.19
C ILE A 471 -35.15 -2.57 6.14
N PHE A 472 -35.69 -3.52 5.39
CA PHE A 472 -35.01 -4.22 4.31
C PHE A 472 -35.97 -4.35 3.13
N GLN A 473 -35.63 -3.76 1.97
CA GLN A 473 -36.47 -3.73 0.78
C GLN A 473 -35.86 -4.57 -0.35
N PRO A 474 -36.67 -5.06 -1.31
CA PRO A 474 -36.13 -5.78 -2.46
C PRO A 474 -35.09 -4.96 -3.22
N GLY A 475 -33.87 -5.51 -3.36
CA GLY A 475 -32.73 -4.85 -4.00
C GLY A 475 -31.77 -4.16 -3.04
N ASP A 476 -32.09 -4.10 -1.75
CA ASP A 476 -31.13 -3.70 -0.72
C ASP A 476 -30.17 -4.86 -0.45
N ILE A 477 -28.87 -4.56 -0.30
CA ILE A 477 -27.87 -5.53 0.18
C ILE A 477 -27.74 -5.50 1.71
N LEU A 478 -28.06 -4.34 2.32
CA LEU A 478 -27.95 -4.09 3.74
C LEU A 478 -29.27 -3.54 4.28
N ALA A 479 -29.72 -4.10 5.41
CA ALA A 479 -30.84 -3.54 6.13
C ALA A 479 -30.46 -2.23 6.84
N LYS A 480 -31.47 -1.39 7.11
CA LYS A 480 -31.32 -0.12 7.82
C LYS A 480 -32.08 -0.16 9.15
N VAL A 481 -31.50 0.44 10.19
CA VAL A 481 -32.13 0.60 11.52
C VAL A 481 -32.03 2.06 11.98
N PRO A 482 -32.88 2.52 12.91
CA PRO A 482 -32.71 3.83 13.54
C PRO A 482 -31.32 3.95 14.19
N CYS A 483 -30.53 4.98 13.87
CA CYS A 483 -29.16 5.11 14.40
C CYS A 483 -29.10 5.15 15.94
N ASN A 484 -30.16 5.64 16.59
CA ASN A 484 -30.24 5.73 18.06
C ASN A 484 -30.42 4.38 18.75
N ILE A 485 -30.69 3.29 18.02
CA ILE A 485 -30.77 1.93 18.59
C ILE A 485 -29.45 1.49 19.23
N THR A 486 -28.33 2.09 18.80
CA THR A 486 -26.99 1.90 19.38
C THR A 486 -26.91 2.25 20.87
N SER A 487 -27.85 3.06 21.38
CA SER A 487 -27.93 3.40 22.80
C SER A 487 -28.83 2.46 23.61
N GLU A 488 -29.48 1.47 22.97
CA GLU A 488 -30.31 0.48 23.66
C GLU A 488 -29.46 -0.64 24.25
N ASP A 489 -29.88 -1.15 25.42
CA ASP A 489 -29.30 -2.36 26.03
C ASP A 489 -29.81 -3.61 25.29
N ILE A 490 -29.28 -3.84 24.09
CA ILE A 490 -29.54 -5.02 23.29
C ILE A 490 -28.23 -5.78 23.10
N VAL A 491 -28.24 -7.06 23.41
CA VAL A 491 -27.09 -7.95 23.25
C VAL A 491 -27.51 -9.22 22.51
N PHE A 492 -26.80 -9.57 21.45
CA PHE A 492 -26.92 -10.84 20.77
C PHE A 492 -25.89 -11.82 21.32
N GLN A 493 -26.32 -13.00 21.69
CA GLN A 493 -25.46 -14.07 22.17
C GLN A 493 -25.37 -15.17 21.11
N PHE A 494 -24.23 -15.22 20.42
CA PHE A 494 -23.87 -16.26 19.46
C PHE A 494 -23.26 -17.43 20.21
N LYS A 495 -23.83 -18.62 20.06
CA LYS A 495 -23.46 -19.81 20.83
C LYS A 495 -22.73 -20.81 19.95
N PHE A 496 -21.71 -21.41 20.54
CA PHE A 496 -20.90 -22.48 19.99
C PHE A 496 -20.90 -23.65 20.97
N ALA A 497 -20.14 -24.70 20.68
CA ALA A 497 -20.12 -25.91 21.52
C ALA A 497 -19.70 -25.63 22.98
N THR A 498 -18.64 -24.83 23.18
CA THR A 498 -18.06 -24.60 24.53
C THR A 498 -18.08 -23.14 24.96
N VAL A 499 -18.43 -22.21 24.08
CA VAL A 499 -18.41 -20.76 24.34
C VAL A 499 -19.65 -20.09 23.80
N ALA A 500 -19.96 -18.93 24.37
CA ALA A 500 -20.96 -18.01 23.84
C ALA A 500 -20.35 -16.60 23.79
N ILE A 501 -20.50 -15.94 22.66
CA ILE A 501 -19.96 -14.59 22.40
C ILE A 501 -21.12 -13.60 22.42
N ASN A 502 -20.99 -12.60 23.27
CA ASN A 502 -21.96 -11.52 23.40
C ASN A 502 -21.55 -10.34 22.50
N VAL A 503 -22.45 -9.93 21.61
CA VAL A 503 -22.26 -8.83 20.67
C VAL A 503 -23.31 -7.76 20.96
N PRO A 504 -22.94 -6.59 21.48
CA PRO A 504 -23.88 -5.52 21.74
C PRO A 504 -24.36 -4.89 20.42
N ILE A 505 -25.58 -4.36 20.41
CA ILE A 505 -26.17 -3.74 19.21
C ILE A 505 -25.32 -2.60 18.65
N SER A 506 -24.56 -1.90 19.48
CA SER A 506 -23.60 -0.86 19.09
C SER A 506 -22.56 -1.35 18.08
N GLN A 507 -22.15 -2.63 18.15
CA GLN A 507 -21.19 -3.25 17.22
C GLN A 507 -21.83 -3.72 15.92
N LEU A 508 -23.16 -3.87 15.89
CA LEU A 508 -23.91 -4.33 14.72
C LEU A 508 -24.52 -3.17 13.91
N VAL A 509 -24.20 -1.91 14.25
CA VAL A 509 -24.74 -0.73 13.54
C VAL A 509 -23.60 0.13 13.01
N LEU A 510 -23.57 0.32 11.70
CA LEU A 510 -22.55 1.09 11.00
C LEU A 510 -22.97 2.56 10.95
N VAL A 511 -22.52 3.33 11.95
CA VAL A 511 -22.88 4.75 12.16
C VAL A 511 -22.13 5.74 11.28
N THR A 512 -21.15 5.29 10.49
CA THR A 512 -20.33 6.15 9.62
C THR A 512 -21.08 6.69 8.40
N PHE A 513 -22.27 6.18 8.09
CA PHE A 513 -23.09 6.58 6.94
C PHE A 513 -24.57 6.80 7.29
N PRO A 514 -24.91 7.78 8.16
CA PRO A 514 -26.31 8.03 8.47
C PRO A 514 -27.00 8.62 7.23
N ASP A 515 -28.08 7.96 6.81
CA ASP A 515 -29.01 8.46 5.82
C ASP A 515 -29.65 9.78 6.33
N PRO A 516 -29.98 10.75 5.46
CA PRO A 516 -30.79 11.93 5.81
C PRO A 516 -31.98 11.67 6.76
N ASP A 517 -32.57 10.48 6.71
CA ASP A 517 -33.69 10.07 7.55
C ASP A 517 -33.29 9.58 8.96
N GLY A 518 -32.00 9.65 9.33
CA GLY A 518 -31.50 9.20 10.64
C GLY A 518 -31.41 7.67 10.77
N LEU A 519 -31.29 6.98 9.64
CA LEU A 519 -31.11 5.54 9.55
C LEU A 519 -29.65 5.18 9.33
N CYS A 520 -29.21 4.09 9.94
CA CYS A 520 -27.86 3.54 9.84
C CYS A 520 -27.92 2.11 9.28
N PHE A 521 -26.87 1.67 8.59
CA PHE A 521 -26.81 0.31 8.10
C PHE A 521 -26.63 -0.69 9.25
N PHE A 522 -27.29 -1.84 9.11
CA PHE A 522 -27.25 -2.93 10.07
C PHE A 522 -26.30 -4.02 9.59
N GLY A 523 -25.40 -4.47 10.46
CA GLY A 523 -24.32 -5.41 10.17
C GLY A 523 -24.74 -6.88 10.10
N ILE A 524 -26.00 -7.16 9.78
CA ILE A 524 -26.51 -8.52 9.55
C ILE A 524 -27.34 -8.50 8.28
N THR A 525 -27.10 -9.46 7.40
CA THR A 525 -27.81 -9.60 6.12
C THR A 525 -28.11 -11.07 5.79
N PRO A 526 -29.13 -11.39 4.96
CA PRO A 526 -29.45 -12.76 4.58
C PRO A 526 -28.40 -13.32 3.60
N ASN A 527 -28.10 -14.61 3.72
CA ASN A 527 -27.17 -15.28 2.81
C ASN A 527 -27.68 -15.41 1.37
N SER A 528 -28.99 -15.40 1.17
CA SER A 528 -29.61 -15.41 -0.16
C SER A 528 -29.25 -14.19 -1.02
N GLU A 529 -28.91 -13.04 -0.42
CA GLU A 529 -28.46 -11.84 -1.15
C GLU A 529 -27.11 -12.04 -1.85
N PHE A 530 -26.30 -12.99 -1.36
CA PHE A 530 -25.02 -13.38 -1.96
C PHE A 530 -25.12 -14.71 -2.73
N GLY A 531 -26.34 -15.24 -2.92
CA GLY A 531 -26.55 -16.51 -3.63
C GLY A 531 -25.87 -17.71 -2.94
N THR A 532 -25.64 -17.64 -1.63
CA THR A 532 -24.93 -18.66 -0.85
C THR A 532 -25.78 -19.16 0.31
N ASN A 533 -25.50 -20.38 0.77
CA ASN A 533 -26.03 -20.90 2.03
C ASN A 533 -25.03 -20.79 3.19
N SER A 534 -23.86 -20.19 2.91
CA SER A 534 -22.79 -20.05 3.90
C SER A 534 -23.19 -19.10 5.02
N VAL A 535 -22.67 -19.36 6.21
CA VAL A 535 -22.76 -18.48 7.36
C VAL A 535 -21.39 -17.82 7.54
N ILE A 536 -21.35 -16.50 7.55
CA ILE A 536 -20.10 -15.73 7.70
C ILE A 536 -20.28 -14.79 8.89
N LEU A 537 -19.35 -14.84 9.83
CA LEU A 537 -19.27 -13.94 10.97
C LEU A 537 -18.10 -12.98 10.74
N GLY A 538 -18.46 -11.76 10.35
CA GLY A 538 -17.53 -10.72 9.91
C GLY A 538 -17.07 -9.78 11.02
N ASP A 539 -16.53 -8.63 10.63
CA ASP A 539 -15.96 -7.64 11.55
C ASP A 539 -16.92 -7.21 12.66
N THR A 540 -18.19 -6.96 12.34
CA THR A 540 -19.21 -6.59 13.35
C THR A 540 -19.46 -7.67 14.43
N PHE A 541 -19.08 -8.93 14.17
CA PHE A 541 -19.00 -9.97 15.21
C PHE A 541 -17.60 -10.03 15.83
N LEU A 542 -16.54 -10.01 15.03
CA LEU A 542 -15.15 -10.15 15.48
C LEU A 542 -14.67 -8.94 16.34
N SER A 543 -15.28 -7.77 16.18
CA SER A 543 -15.02 -6.55 16.95
C SER A 543 -15.70 -6.50 18.32
N SER A 544 -16.59 -7.45 18.62
CA SER A 544 -17.27 -7.57 19.92
C SER A 544 -16.32 -7.70 21.13
N ALA A 545 -15.03 -7.85 20.82
CA ALA A 545 -13.91 -7.84 21.72
C ALA A 545 -13.70 -6.55 22.53
N SER A 546 -14.25 -5.39 22.16
CA SER A 546 -13.99 -4.14 22.91
C SER A 546 -14.72 -4.06 24.25
N ASP A 547 -16.02 -4.35 24.27
CA ASP A 547 -16.87 -4.26 25.48
C ASP A 547 -16.77 -5.50 26.39
N TYR A 548 -16.43 -6.66 25.82
CA TYR A 548 -16.39 -7.94 26.53
C TYR A 548 -15.02 -8.61 26.54
N HIS A 549 -14.00 -8.03 25.89
CA HIS A 549 -12.63 -8.58 25.83
C HIS A 549 -12.63 -10.02 25.29
N TYR A 550 -12.87 -10.19 23.99
CA TYR A 550 -12.73 -11.47 23.29
C TYR A 550 -11.46 -11.47 22.45
N HIS A 551 -10.71 -12.56 22.46
CA HIS A 551 -9.57 -12.78 21.58
C HIS A 551 -9.79 -14.05 20.77
N TYR A 552 -9.54 -13.96 19.47
CA TYR A 552 -9.61 -15.10 18.58
C TYR A 552 -8.19 -15.58 18.32
N HIS A 553 -7.88 -16.79 18.75
CA HIS A 553 -6.59 -17.42 18.49
C HIS A 553 -6.78 -18.57 17.51
N TYR A 554 -6.22 -18.40 16.32
CA TYR A 554 -6.26 -19.37 15.24
C TYR A 554 -4.96 -20.17 15.28
N HIS A 555 -5.08 -21.49 15.17
CA HIS A 555 -3.93 -22.38 15.15
C HIS A 555 -4.09 -23.37 14.00
N TYR A 556 -3.14 -23.35 13.07
CA TYR A 556 -3.05 -24.32 11.99
C TYR A 556 -2.07 -25.42 12.38
N HIS A 557 -2.52 -26.67 12.28
CA HIS A 557 -1.66 -27.84 12.46
C HIS A 557 -1.78 -28.73 11.22
N HIS A 558 -0.73 -28.79 10.43
CA HIS A 558 -0.66 -29.66 9.26
C HIS A 558 0.09 -30.93 9.64
N HIS A 559 -0.59 -32.08 9.61
CA HIS A 559 0.10 -33.38 9.63
C HIS A 559 0.56 -33.70 8.20
N TYR A 560 1.82 -33.38 7.89
CA TYR A 560 2.53 -34.05 6.80
C TYR A 560 2.95 -35.42 7.33
N ASP A 561 2.19 -36.46 7.03
CA ASP A 561 2.71 -37.83 7.08
C ASP A 561 3.22 -38.17 5.67
N ASP A 562 4.44 -37.71 5.39
CA ASP A 562 5.21 -38.18 4.24
C ASP A 562 5.63 -39.62 4.56
N HIS A 563 4.84 -40.62 4.17
CA HIS A 563 5.32 -41.88 3.59
C HIS A 563 4.17 -42.82 3.20
N TYR A 564 4.02 -43.01 1.89
CA TYR A 564 3.67 -44.32 1.35
C TYR A 564 4.83 -45.28 1.64
N ASP A 565 4.80 -46.06 2.73
CA ASP A 565 5.42 -47.38 2.72
C ASP A 565 4.80 -48.35 3.75
N HIS A 566 4.70 -49.60 3.33
CA HIS A 566 4.20 -50.73 4.09
C HIS A 566 5.32 -51.35 4.94
N ASN A 567 5.07 -51.54 6.24
CA ASN A 567 5.74 -52.45 7.20
C ASN A 567 7.22 -52.17 7.57
N LEU A 568 7.51 -52.00 8.87
CA LEU A 568 8.25 -52.94 9.73
C LEU A 568 8.55 -52.37 11.14
N GLU A 569 8.72 -53.32 12.08
CA GLU A 569 8.87 -53.20 13.55
C GLU A 569 10.16 -52.51 14.05
N ASP A 570 10.05 -51.95 15.27
CA ASP A 570 11.03 -51.71 16.36
C ASP A 570 12.52 -51.45 16.03
N ASP A 571 13.03 -50.25 16.36
CA ASP A 571 13.96 -50.06 17.48
C ASP A 571 14.30 -48.57 17.75
N PHE A 572 14.41 -48.24 19.02
CA PHE A 572 14.60 -46.91 19.63
C PHE A 572 15.90 -46.19 19.24
N HIS A 573 15.79 -44.90 18.91
CA HIS A 573 16.86 -43.90 19.11
C HIS A 573 16.26 -42.56 19.60
N TYR A 574 16.29 -42.35 20.91
CA TYR A 574 16.08 -41.03 21.54
C TYR A 574 17.34 -40.18 21.40
N TYR A 575 17.25 -38.99 20.81
CA TYR A 575 18.08 -37.82 21.20
C TYR A 575 17.36 -36.49 20.93
N LEU A 576 16.80 -35.95 22.02
CA LEU A 576 16.61 -34.55 22.39
C LEU A 576 15.84 -33.62 21.42
N ASN A 577 14.54 -33.67 21.67
CA ASN A 577 13.63 -32.52 21.85
C ASN A 577 12.84 -32.05 20.64
N ASP A 578 12.21 -32.99 19.95
CA ASP A 578 10.94 -32.80 19.25
C ASP A 578 10.00 -33.93 19.70
N ASP A 579 8.83 -33.56 20.21
CA ASP A 579 7.55 -34.14 19.80
C ASP A 579 6.40 -33.29 20.35
N LEU A 580 5.42 -33.11 19.48
CA LEU A 580 4.26 -32.24 19.57
C LEU A 580 3.46 -32.43 20.87
N ASP A 581 3.28 -31.34 21.62
CA ASP A 581 2.30 -31.30 22.70
C ASP A 581 1.59 -29.94 22.81
N TYR A 582 0.27 -30.04 22.99
CA TYR A 582 -0.61 -28.98 23.45
C TYR A 582 -0.24 -28.64 24.91
N TRP A 583 -0.10 -27.35 25.23
CA TRP A 583 0.21 -26.94 26.61
C TRP A 583 -1.02 -27.00 27.55
N PHE A 584 -0.94 -27.81 28.62
CA PHE A 584 -1.48 -27.57 29.98
C PHE A 584 -0.70 -28.44 31.02
N PHE A 585 -0.44 -27.95 32.24
CA PHE A 585 -0.01 -28.73 33.44
C PHE A 585 -1.13 -28.60 34.52
N ASP A 586 -1.52 -29.58 35.36
CA ASP A 586 -0.83 -30.56 36.25
C ASP A 586 -1.72 -31.82 36.55
N HIS A 587 -1.10 -32.89 37.06
CA HIS A 587 -1.41 -34.33 37.27
C HIS A 587 -2.78 -34.83 37.81
N HIS A 588 -3.30 -35.97 37.30
CA HIS A 588 -3.01 -37.38 37.70
C HIS A 588 -4.04 -38.40 37.13
N LEU A 589 -3.52 -39.45 36.45
CA LEU A 589 -3.93 -40.88 36.47
C LEU A 589 -5.41 -41.32 36.26
N LEU A 590 -5.69 -42.08 35.18
CA LEU A 590 -5.66 -43.55 35.17
C LEU A 590 -6.10 -44.15 33.81
N ASP A 591 -5.31 -45.14 33.39
CA ASP A 591 -5.46 -46.04 32.24
C ASP A 591 -6.76 -46.87 32.22
N LEU A 592 -7.13 -47.29 31.01
CA LEU A 592 -7.05 -48.68 30.51
C LEU A 592 -8.12 -48.84 29.41
N ASP A 593 -8.01 -49.67 28.37
CA ASP A 593 -6.97 -50.32 27.58
C ASP A 593 -7.77 -51.26 26.66
N TYR A 594 -7.17 -51.68 25.54
CA TYR A 594 -7.57 -52.89 24.78
C TYR A 594 -8.92 -52.89 24.02
N HIS A 595 -9.04 -53.38 22.79
CA HIS A 595 -8.15 -53.99 21.79
C HIS A 595 -9.04 -54.28 20.58
N ASP A 596 -8.55 -54.00 19.37
CA ASP A 596 -8.37 -54.93 18.24
C ASP A 596 -9.55 -55.89 17.82
N PRO A 597 -9.50 -56.62 16.70
CA PRO A 597 -8.81 -56.41 15.43
C PRO A 597 -9.79 -56.55 14.24
N ASN A 598 -9.22 -56.41 13.04
CA ASN A 598 -9.36 -57.39 11.96
C ASN A 598 -10.29 -57.10 10.75
N TYR A 599 -9.60 -56.89 9.61
CA TYR A 599 -9.92 -57.16 8.20
C TYR A 599 -10.51 -56.00 7.37
N ILE A 600 -9.75 -55.36 6.46
CA ILE A 600 -9.06 -55.79 5.21
C ILE A 600 -9.92 -55.52 3.96
N TYR A 601 -9.43 -54.55 3.18
CA TYR A 601 -9.45 -54.33 1.73
C TYR A 601 -10.78 -54.36 0.96
N HIS A 602 -11.08 -53.26 0.26
CA HIS A 602 -11.30 -53.29 -1.20
C HIS A 602 -11.16 -51.91 -1.83
#